data_AF-A0A535Y821-F1
#
_entry.id   AF-A0A535Y821-F1
#
_cell.length_a   1.000
_cell.length_b   1.000
_cell.length_c   1.000
_cell.angle_alpha   90.00
_cell.angle_beta   90.00
_cell.angle_gamma   90.00
#
_symmetry.space_group_name_H-M   'P 1'
#
loop_
_entity.id
_entity.type
_entity.pdbx_description
1 polymer ?
#
loop_
_entity_poly.entity_id
_entity_poly.type
_entity_poly.pdbx_seq_one_letter_code
_entity_poly.pdbx_strand_id
1 'polypeptide(L)'
;MHAAVEHVRNNGFVLFEQVLPRDLVADMQSSFAMLIDTHSSSTEANRGANRFQMHLPFEPPFNDERLIASPFVLPIVDALIGADCICHYLASDTPLPGSDYQEVHPDIFPLFPEWPAAMPPYSIVLNTPLIDVTPDNGPLEIWPGGTHHYVAERSEVPALAAEMHSEP
;
A
#
# COMPACT_ATOMS: atom_id res chain seq x y z
N MET A 1 -0.24 15.62 -12.51
CA MET A 1 -1.31 15.81 -11.51
C MET A 1 -2.67 15.33 -12.01
N HIS A 2 -3.37 16.02 -12.94
CA HIS A 2 -4.72 15.64 -13.37
C HIS A 2 -4.82 14.16 -13.81
N ALA A 3 -3.94 13.71 -14.70
CA ALA A 3 -3.94 12.32 -15.16
C ALA A 3 -3.77 11.30 -14.02
N ALA A 4 -2.97 11.62 -13.01
CA ALA A 4 -2.79 10.76 -11.84
C ALA A 4 -4.06 10.63 -11.01
N VAL A 5 -4.72 11.76 -10.75
CA VAL A 5 -6.01 11.79 -10.03
C VAL A 5 -7.05 10.95 -10.78
N GLU A 6 -7.11 11.08 -12.11
CA GLU A 6 -8.03 10.29 -12.93
C GLU A 6 -7.66 8.79 -12.97
N HIS A 7 -6.38 8.44 -12.95
CA HIS A 7 -5.97 7.03 -12.79
C HIS A 7 -6.43 6.46 -11.46
N VAL A 8 -6.26 7.18 -10.34
CA VAL A 8 -6.73 6.70 -9.04
C VAL A 8 -8.27 6.60 -9.02
N ARG A 9 -8.99 7.59 -9.57
CA ARG A 9 -10.47 7.56 -9.60
C ARG A 9 -11.04 6.41 -10.42
N ASN A 10 -10.45 6.14 -11.58
CA ASN A 10 -10.99 5.16 -12.52
C ASN A 10 -10.42 3.74 -12.28
N ASN A 11 -9.15 3.64 -11.89
CA ASN A 11 -8.45 2.36 -11.76
C ASN A 11 -8.13 1.97 -10.31
N GLY A 12 -8.32 2.85 -9.33
CA GLY A 12 -8.03 2.58 -7.92
C GLY A 12 -6.56 2.80 -7.53
N PHE A 13 -5.66 2.93 -8.50
CA PHE A 13 -4.24 3.19 -8.25
C PHE A 13 -3.57 3.96 -9.39
N VAL A 14 -2.36 4.46 -9.11
CA VAL A 14 -1.43 5.00 -10.09
C VAL A 14 0.00 4.65 -9.64
N LEU A 15 0.86 4.29 -10.59
CA LEU A 15 2.27 4.00 -10.34
C LEU A 15 3.15 5.14 -10.85
N PHE A 16 4.16 5.49 -10.07
CA PHE A 16 5.18 6.45 -10.47
C PHE A 16 6.57 5.84 -10.30
N GLU A 17 7.35 5.92 -11.37
CA GLU A 17 8.74 5.49 -11.35
C GLU A 17 9.65 6.65 -10.94
N GLN A 18 10.75 6.33 -10.26
CA GLN A 18 11.86 7.26 -9.99
C GLN A 18 11.45 8.55 -9.25
N VAL A 19 10.45 8.47 -8.37
CA VAL A 19 10.00 9.61 -7.55
C VAL A 19 11.00 9.97 -6.47
N LEU A 20 11.52 8.97 -5.76
CA LEU A 20 12.46 9.17 -4.66
C LEU A 20 13.91 9.13 -5.13
N PRO A 21 14.79 9.94 -4.54
CA PRO A 21 16.23 9.84 -4.77
C PRO A 21 16.78 8.45 -4.43
N ARG A 22 17.66 7.93 -5.29
CA ARG A 22 18.21 6.57 -5.14
C ARG A 22 19.02 6.37 -3.87
N ASP A 23 19.71 7.41 -3.42
CA ASP A 23 20.45 7.45 -2.15
C ASP A 23 19.50 7.30 -0.96
N LEU A 24 18.38 8.05 -0.94
CA LEU A 24 17.37 7.91 0.10
C LEU A 24 16.76 6.49 0.15
N VAL A 25 16.46 5.90 -1.02
CA VAL A 25 15.96 4.51 -1.09
C VAL A 25 17.01 3.53 -0.56
N ALA A 26 18.28 3.71 -0.89
CA ALA A 26 19.36 2.85 -0.40
C ALA A 26 19.55 2.96 1.13
N ASP A 27 19.44 4.16 1.69
CA ASP A 27 19.50 4.38 3.13
C ASP A 27 18.31 3.71 3.85
N MET A 28 17.09 3.90 3.32
CA MET A 28 15.88 3.23 3.84
C MET A 28 15.99 1.71 3.76
N GLN A 29 16.46 1.17 2.64
CA GLN A 29 16.65 -0.26 2.46
C GLN A 29 17.66 -0.82 3.48
N SER A 30 18.79 -0.14 3.67
CA SER A 30 19.83 -0.57 4.61
C SER A 30 19.34 -0.57 6.05
N SER A 31 18.66 0.50 6.48
CA SER A 31 18.05 0.58 7.81
C SER A 31 16.93 -0.45 7.99
N PHE A 32 16.08 -0.63 6.98
CA PHE A 32 14.97 -1.58 7.04
C PHE A 32 15.45 -3.03 7.12
N ALA A 33 16.50 -3.39 6.37
CA ALA A 33 17.07 -4.74 6.39
C ALA A 33 17.49 -5.16 7.81
N MET A 34 18.08 -4.26 8.60
CA MET A 34 18.41 -4.54 10.00
C MET A 34 17.17 -4.69 10.89
N LEU A 35 16.15 -3.85 10.65
CA LEU A 35 14.91 -3.87 11.42
C LEU A 35 14.13 -5.17 11.19
N ILE A 36 13.96 -5.58 9.94
CA ILE A 36 13.20 -6.80 9.61
C ILE A 36 13.92 -8.07 10.05
N ASP A 37 15.25 -8.13 9.97
CA ASP A 37 16.05 -9.25 10.48
C ASP A 37 15.87 -9.42 12.00
N THR A 38 15.96 -8.30 12.74
CA THR A 38 15.73 -8.28 14.19
C THR A 38 14.28 -8.66 14.54
N HIS A 39 13.31 -8.10 13.81
CA HIS A 39 11.89 -8.32 14.07
C HIS A 39 11.50 -9.77 13.80
N SER A 40 11.84 -10.32 12.63
CA SER A 40 11.52 -11.70 12.26
C SER A 40 12.21 -12.75 13.14
N SER A 41 13.37 -12.42 13.73
CA SER A 41 14.05 -13.32 14.69
C SER A 41 13.42 -13.33 16.08
N SER A 42 12.61 -12.32 16.42
CA SER A 42 12.08 -12.10 17.78
C SER A 42 10.55 -12.09 17.86
N THR A 43 9.86 -12.19 16.72
CA THR A 43 8.40 -12.15 16.63
C THR A 43 7.89 -13.22 15.69
N GLU A 44 6.67 -13.68 15.93
CA GLU A 44 5.99 -14.59 15.01
C GLU A 44 5.37 -13.80 13.85
N ALA A 45 5.33 -14.42 12.66
CA ALA A 45 4.67 -13.84 11.50
C ALA A 45 3.18 -13.59 11.80
N ASN A 46 2.67 -12.43 11.36
CA ASN A 46 1.34 -11.93 11.75
C ASN A 46 0.40 -11.67 10.55
N ARG A 47 0.83 -12.00 9.34
CA ARG A 47 0.05 -11.84 8.09
C ARG A 47 0.08 -13.07 7.19
N GLY A 48 0.37 -14.23 7.77
CA GLY A 48 0.55 -15.49 7.04
C GLY A 48 1.95 -16.06 7.26
N ALA A 49 2.23 -17.19 6.62
CA ALA A 49 3.55 -17.81 6.69
C ALA A 49 4.64 -16.80 6.27
N ASN A 50 5.68 -16.65 7.10
CA ASN A 50 6.86 -15.81 6.86
C ASN A 50 6.60 -14.35 6.42
N ARG A 51 5.41 -13.79 6.71
CA ARG A 51 5.05 -12.42 6.39
C ARG A 51 4.85 -11.57 7.64
N PHE A 52 5.51 -10.41 7.66
CA PHE A 52 5.56 -9.53 8.81
C PHE A 52 5.02 -8.16 8.46
N GLN A 53 3.98 -7.74 9.18
CA GLN A 53 3.54 -6.36 9.24
C GLN A 53 4.06 -5.72 10.52
N MET A 54 4.76 -4.58 10.38
CA MET A 54 5.29 -3.82 11.51
C MET A 54 5.26 -2.32 11.26
N HIS A 55 5.05 -1.55 12.32
CA HIS A 55 5.26 -0.10 12.28
C HIS A 55 6.72 0.24 12.02
N LEU A 56 6.96 1.26 11.21
CA LEU A 56 8.30 1.82 11.04
C LEU A 56 8.53 2.92 12.08
N PRO A 57 9.75 3.07 12.60
CA PRO A 57 10.06 4.16 13.51
C PRO A 57 9.99 5.49 12.76
N PHE A 58 9.42 6.52 13.39
CA PHE A 58 9.39 7.87 12.82
C PHE A 58 10.73 8.60 13.08
N GLU A 59 11.79 8.03 12.54
CA GLU A 59 13.17 8.52 12.65
C GLU A 59 13.89 8.36 11.30
N PRO A 60 15.04 9.01 11.11
CA PRO A 60 15.79 8.86 9.86
C PRO A 60 16.13 7.38 9.60
N PRO A 61 16.00 6.89 8.35
CA PRO A 61 15.64 7.65 7.14
C PRO A 61 14.12 7.71 6.85
N PHE A 62 13.27 7.04 7.61
CA PHE A 62 11.84 6.89 7.30
C PHE A 62 11.02 8.17 7.52
N ASN A 63 11.54 9.15 8.27
CA ASN A 63 10.91 10.45 8.45
C ASN A 63 11.44 11.55 7.50
N ASP A 64 12.20 11.17 6.46
CA ASP A 64 12.71 12.13 5.48
C ASP A 64 11.56 12.89 4.79
N GLU A 65 11.63 14.22 4.79
CA GLU A 65 10.57 15.09 4.24
C GLU A 65 10.25 14.79 2.77
N ARG A 66 11.23 14.30 1.99
CA ARG A 66 11.02 13.93 0.57
C ARG A 66 10.08 12.73 0.43
N LEU A 67 9.97 11.89 1.47
CA LEU A 67 9.02 10.79 1.57
C LEU A 67 7.71 11.26 2.24
N ILE A 68 7.78 11.71 3.50
CA ILE A 68 6.58 11.96 4.32
C ILE A 68 5.81 13.23 3.94
N ALA A 69 6.48 14.17 3.28
CA ALA A 69 5.92 15.45 2.83
C ALA A 69 6.28 15.71 1.36
N SER A 70 6.25 14.66 0.55
CA SER A 70 6.69 14.71 -0.85
C SER A 70 5.94 15.79 -1.65
N PRO A 71 6.63 16.80 -2.23
CA PRO A 71 5.99 17.83 -3.03
C PRO A 71 5.45 17.30 -4.36
N PHE A 72 5.83 16.08 -4.75
CA PHE A 72 5.30 15.39 -5.91
C PHE A 72 3.97 14.68 -5.62
N VAL A 73 3.89 13.98 -4.47
CA VAL A 73 2.73 13.14 -4.11
C VAL A 73 1.63 13.94 -3.43
N LEU A 74 1.97 14.86 -2.52
CA LEU A 74 0.98 15.60 -1.73
C LEU A 74 -0.08 16.33 -2.58
N PRO A 75 0.26 17.03 -3.69
CA PRO A 75 -0.76 17.66 -4.52
C PRO A 75 -1.79 16.69 -5.14
N ILE A 76 -1.41 15.42 -5.33
CA ILE A 76 -2.32 14.37 -5.81
C ILE A 76 -3.21 13.91 -4.66
N VAL A 77 -2.65 13.71 -3.46
CA VAL A 77 -3.39 13.34 -2.25
C VAL A 77 -4.40 14.44 -1.90
N ASP A 78 -3.99 15.71 -1.91
CA ASP A 78 -4.86 16.86 -1.65
C ASP A 78 -6.06 16.89 -2.60
N ALA A 79 -5.85 16.57 -3.87
CA ALA A 79 -6.90 16.52 -4.88
C ALA A 79 -7.85 15.32 -4.74
N LEU A 80 -7.43 14.26 -4.04
CA LEU A 80 -8.20 13.03 -3.83
C LEU A 80 -8.97 13.05 -2.52
N ILE A 81 -8.31 13.39 -1.41
CA ILE A 81 -8.85 13.26 -0.04
C ILE A 81 -8.83 14.56 0.78
N GLY A 82 -8.32 15.65 0.21
CA GLY A 82 -8.32 16.99 0.82
C GLY A 82 -6.99 17.39 1.47
N ALA A 83 -6.79 18.71 1.63
CA ALA A 83 -5.52 19.31 2.06
C ALA A 83 -5.19 19.11 3.56
N ASP A 84 -6.17 18.73 4.37
CA ASP A 84 -5.99 18.49 5.82
C ASP A 84 -5.71 17.00 6.12
N CYS A 85 -5.24 16.24 5.13
CA CYS A 85 -4.90 14.84 5.33
C CYS A 85 -3.71 14.64 6.27
N ILE A 86 -3.62 13.47 6.89
CA ILE A 86 -2.51 13.10 7.77
C ILE A 86 -1.96 11.71 7.41
N CYS A 87 -0.66 11.52 7.60
CA CYS A 87 -0.07 10.18 7.65
C CYS A 87 -0.40 9.56 9.02
N HIS A 88 -1.48 8.78 9.08
CA HIS A 88 -1.91 8.13 10.32
C HIS A 88 -1.24 6.77 10.54
N TYR A 89 -0.62 6.20 9.51
CA TYR A 89 -0.02 4.87 9.55
C TYR A 89 1.23 4.82 8.67
N LEU A 90 2.39 4.64 9.31
CA LEU A 90 3.68 4.39 8.65
C LEU A 90 4.18 3.01 9.07
N ALA A 91 4.20 2.08 8.12
CA ALA A 91 4.46 0.68 8.38
C ALA A 91 5.04 -0.01 7.14
N SER A 92 5.46 -1.25 7.35
CA SER A 92 5.83 -2.19 6.30
C SER A 92 4.92 -3.41 6.36
N ASP A 93 4.62 -3.99 5.21
CA ASP A 93 4.15 -5.36 5.05
C ASP A 93 5.19 -6.09 4.20
N THR A 94 5.87 -7.07 4.79
CA THR A 94 7.08 -7.65 4.21
C THR A 94 6.95 -9.16 4.11
N PRO A 95 6.80 -9.72 2.90
CA PRO A 95 6.97 -11.14 2.68
C PRO A 95 8.46 -11.50 2.72
N LEU A 96 8.83 -12.47 3.56
CA LEU A 96 10.16 -13.10 3.53
C LEU A 96 10.11 -14.40 2.70
N PRO A 97 11.27 -14.98 2.32
CA PRO A 97 11.29 -16.24 1.59
C PRO A 97 10.44 -17.34 2.23
N GLY A 98 9.63 -18.01 1.41
CA GLY A 98 8.66 -19.01 1.88
C GLY A 98 7.33 -18.43 2.38
N SER A 99 7.06 -17.14 2.12
CA SER A 99 5.72 -16.58 2.31
C SER A 99 4.74 -17.08 1.25
N ASP A 100 3.47 -17.15 1.63
CA ASP A 100 2.36 -17.40 0.71
C ASP A 100 1.71 -16.09 0.25
N TYR A 101 0.90 -16.21 -0.80
CA TYR A 101 0.02 -15.14 -1.26
C TYR A 101 -1.05 -14.83 -0.21
N GLN A 102 -1.40 -13.55 -0.07
CA GLN A 102 -2.53 -13.14 0.74
C GLN A 102 -3.82 -13.33 -0.04
N GLU A 103 -4.92 -13.56 0.69
CA GLU A 103 -6.26 -13.47 0.10
C GLU A 103 -6.49 -12.04 -0.42
N VAL A 104 -7.28 -11.90 -1.49
CA VAL A 104 -7.65 -10.58 -2.03
C VAL A 104 -8.43 -9.80 -0.99
N HIS A 105 -8.03 -8.55 -0.74
CA HIS A 105 -8.71 -7.68 0.20
C HIS A 105 -8.45 -6.19 -0.11
N PRO A 106 -9.38 -5.30 0.29
CA PRO A 106 -9.05 -3.90 0.45
C PRO A 106 -8.37 -3.67 1.80
N ASP A 107 -7.41 -2.74 1.85
CA ASP A 107 -6.79 -2.31 3.11
C ASP A 107 -7.81 -1.66 4.05
N ILE A 108 -8.78 -0.95 3.47
CA ILE A 108 -9.74 -0.11 4.17
C ILE A 108 -11.14 -0.34 3.58
N PHE A 109 -12.13 -0.49 4.45
CA PHE A 109 -13.52 -0.76 4.09
C PHE A 109 -14.34 0.53 3.97
N PRO A 110 -15.45 0.54 3.19
CA PRO A 110 -16.35 1.69 3.12
C PRO A 110 -16.85 2.13 4.50
N LEU A 111 -16.95 3.45 4.73
CA LEU A 111 -17.48 4.00 5.99
C LEU A 111 -18.98 3.74 6.17
N PHE A 112 -19.71 3.60 5.06
CA PHE A 112 -21.16 3.42 5.02
C PHE A 112 -21.49 2.27 4.05
N PRO A 113 -21.25 1.01 4.46
CA PRO A 113 -21.46 -0.16 3.59
C PRO A 113 -22.92 -0.35 3.16
N GLU A 114 -23.88 0.21 3.91
CA GLU A 114 -25.30 0.22 3.56
C GLU A 114 -25.65 1.18 2.41
N TRP A 115 -24.74 2.09 2.06
CA TRP A 115 -24.97 3.05 1.00
C TRP A 115 -24.78 2.39 -0.37
N PRO A 116 -25.72 2.55 -1.32
CA PRO A 116 -25.73 1.77 -2.56
C PRO A 116 -24.69 2.22 -3.61
N ALA A 117 -23.79 3.13 -3.27
CA ALA A 117 -22.80 3.69 -4.19
C ALA A 117 -21.45 3.87 -3.50
N ALA A 118 -20.37 3.80 -4.27
CA ALA A 118 -19.05 4.16 -3.79
C ALA A 118 -19.03 5.62 -3.33
N MET A 119 -18.53 5.85 -2.12
CA MET A 119 -18.27 7.20 -1.60
C MET A 119 -16.89 7.68 -2.07
N PRO A 120 -16.66 9.01 -2.11
CA PRO A 120 -15.31 9.52 -2.36
C PRO A 120 -14.27 8.89 -1.41
N PRO A 121 -13.03 8.70 -1.87
CA PRO A 121 -11.99 8.13 -1.02
C PRO A 121 -11.75 9.04 0.19
N TYR A 122 -11.52 8.42 1.35
CA TYR A 122 -11.18 9.11 2.59
C TYR A 122 -9.79 8.73 3.13
N SER A 123 -9.14 7.78 2.47
CA SER A 123 -7.78 7.32 2.76
C SER A 123 -7.14 6.82 1.47
N ILE A 124 -5.83 6.98 1.38
CA ILE A 124 -5.00 6.51 0.27
C ILE A 124 -3.75 5.87 0.87
N VAL A 125 -3.33 4.75 0.30
CA VAL A 125 -2.09 4.07 0.68
C VAL A 125 -0.98 4.47 -0.30
N LEU A 126 0.17 4.85 0.24
CA LEU A 126 1.39 5.10 -0.53
C LEU A 126 2.39 3.96 -0.29
N ASN A 127 2.49 3.06 -1.27
CA ASN A 127 3.45 1.98 -1.23
C ASN A 127 4.78 2.43 -1.85
N THR A 128 5.87 2.28 -1.09
CA THR A 128 7.24 2.61 -1.55
C THR A 128 8.11 1.36 -1.46
N PRO A 129 8.32 0.63 -2.56
CA PRO A 129 9.25 -0.50 -2.56
C PRO A 129 10.68 -0.03 -2.25
N LEU A 130 11.38 -0.78 -1.39
CA LEU A 130 12.76 -0.49 -1.01
C LEU A 130 13.78 -1.31 -1.82
N ILE A 131 13.30 -2.22 -2.66
CA ILE A 131 14.08 -3.04 -3.58
C ILE A 131 13.39 -3.07 -4.95
N ASP A 132 14.10 -3.54 -5.97
CA ASP A 132 13.49 -3.84 -7.26
C ASP A 132 12.43 -4.93 -7.06
N VAL A 133 11.20 -4.65 -7.49
CA VAL A 133 10.08 -5.61 -7.42
C VAL A 133 10.04 -6.39 -8.72
N THR A 134 10.07 -7.72 -8.60
CA THR A 134 10.03 -8.67 -9.72
C THR A 134 8.93 -9.70 -9.47
N PRO A 135 8.48 -10.44 -10.49
CA PRO A 135 7.54 -11.54 -10.28
C PRO A 135 8.00 -12.59 -9.24
N ASP A 136 9.32 -12.73 -9.06
CA ASP A 136 9.91 -13.78 -8.22
C ASP A 136 10.08 -13.38 -6.74
N ASN A 137 9.84 -12.10 -6.37
CA ASN A 137 10.05 -11.62 -5.00
C ASN A 137 8.78 -11.10 -4.31
N GLY A 138 7.62 -11.59 -4.75
CA GLY A 138 6.33 -11.32 -4.11
C GLY A 138 5.81 -9.92 -4.41
N PRO A 139 5.58 -9.57 -5.69
CA PRO A 139 5.02 -8.28 -6.04
C PRO A 139 3.61 -8.13 -5.45
N LEU A 140 3.22 -6.89 -5.14
CA LEU A 140 1.83 -6.57 -4.84
C LEU A 140 1.00 -6.71 -6.11
N GLU A 141 0.02 -7.61 -6.10
CA GLU A 141 -1.02 -7.67 -7.11
C GLU A 141 -2.10 -6.62 -6.82
N ILE A 142 -2.45 -5.81 -7.81
CA ILE A 142 -3.52 -4.80 -7.70
C ILE A 142 -4.52 -5.06 -8.82
N TRP A 143 -5.80 -5.01 -8.50
CA TRP A 143 -6.88 -5.24 -9.46
C TRP A 143 -7.42 -3.89 -9.97
N PRO A 144 -7.01 -3.40 -11.16
CA PRO A 144 -7.53 -2.16 -11.72
C PRO A 144 -9.00 -2.28 -12.13
N GLY A 145 -9.58 -1.15 -12.53
CA GLY A 145 -10.85 -1.12 -13.26
C GLY A 145 -12.09 -0.97 -12.39
N GLY A 146 -11.95 -0.37 -11.20
CA GLY A 146 -13.09 0.02 -10.36
C GLY A 146 -13.40 -0.94 -9.23
N THR A 147 -12.50 -1.89 -8.91
CA THR A 147 -12.60 -2.78 -7.74
C THR A 147 -12.78 -2.00 -6.43
N HIS A 148 -12.16 -0.82 -6.32
CA HIS A 148 -12.31 0.11 -5.18
C HIS A 148 -13.67 0.80 -5.09
N HIS A 149 -14.53 0.68 -6.11
CA HIS A 149 -15.91 1.18 -6.09
C HIS A 149 -16.92 0.12 -5.62
N TYR A 150 -16.50 -1.14 -5.44
CA TYR A 150 -17.39 -2.17 -4.93
C TYR A 150 -17.61 -1.97 -3.43
N VAL A 151 -18.87 -1.87 -3.06
CA VAL A 151 -19.30 -1.80 -1.66
C VAL A 151 -19.61 -3.24 -1.22
N ALA A 152 -18.68 -3.84 -0.49
CA ALA A 152 -18.80 -5.18 0.05
C ALA A 152 -18.35 -5.20 1.51
N GLU A 153 -19.03 -6.00 2.33
CA GLU A 153 -18.53 -6.32 3.66
C GLU A 153 -17.32 -7.25 3.58
N ARG A 154 -16.48 -7.24 4.62
CA ARG A 154 -15.25 -8.06 4.69
C ARG A 154 -15.52 -9.55 4.44
N SER A 155 -16.64 -10.07 4.92
CA SER A 155 -17.06 -11.45 4.75
C SER A 155 -17.42 -11.82 3.31
N GLU A 156 -17.74 -10.83 2.47
CA GLU A 156 -18.21 -11.05 1.08
C GLU A 156 -17.06 -11.02 0.08
N VAL A 157 -15.93 -10.41 0.44
CA VAL A 157 -14.77 -10.23 -0.45
C VAL A 157 -14.26 -11.55 -1.06
N PRO A 158 -14.10 -12.67 -0.30
CA PRO A 158 -13.60 -13.90 -0.89
C PRO A 158 -14.51 -14.46 -2.00
N ALA A 159 -15.83 -14.35 -1.84
CA ALA A 159 -16.78 -14.81 -2.85
C ALA A 159 -16.72 -13.92 -4.10
N LEU A 160 -16.66 -12.60 -3.91
CA LEU A 160 -16.54 -11.65 -5.01
C LEU A 160 -15.22 -11.83 -5.78
N ALA A 161 -14.11 -12.03 -5.06
CA ALA A 161 -12.80 -12.25 -5.67
C ALA A 161 -12.78 -13.50 -6.56
N ALA A 162 -13.47 -14.58 -6.16
CA ALA A 162 -13.56 -15.79 -6.96
C ALA A 162 -14.28 -15.59 -8.30
N GLU A 163 -15.21 -14.62 -8.40
CA GLU A 163 -15.93 -14.30 -9.64
C GLU A 163 -15.20 -13.28 -10.52
N MET A 164 -14.48 -12.35 -9.89
CA MET A 164 -13.84 -11.22 -10.57
C MET A 164 -12.56 -11.59 -11.33
N HIS A 165 -12.00 -12.79 -11.09
CA HIS A 165 -10.85 -13.37 -11.80
C HIS A 165 -9.71 -12.36 -12.08
N SER A 166 -8.72 -12.23 -11.19
CA SER A 166 -7.39 -11.88 -11.69
C SER A 166 -6.79 -13.12 -12.35
N GLU A 167 -6.56 -13.03 -13.65
CA GLU A 167 -5.50 -13.85 -14.24
C GLU A 167 -4.17 -13.16 -13.90
N PRO A 168 -3.13 -13.92 -13.54
CA PRO A 168 -1.78 -13.39 -13.30
C PRO A 168 -1.16 -12.74 -14.55
#